data_AF-A0AAV4YF33-F1
#
_entry.id   AF-A0AAV4YF33-F1
#
_cell.length_a   1.000
_cell.length_b   1.000
_cell.length_c   1.000
_cell.angle_alpha   90.00
_cell.angle_beta   90.00
_cell.angle_gamma   90.00
#
_symmetry.space_group_name_H-M   'P 1'
#
loop_
_entity.id
_entity.type
_entity.pdbx_description
1 polymer ?
#
loop_
_entity_poly.entity_id
_entity_poly.type
_entity_poly.pdbx_seq_one_letter_code
_entity_poly.pdbx_strand_id
1 'polypeptide(L)' 'MNKTLLTADELAERIKFSAAYINHGLKNTVFLEGTHYIRPFGGRKVFYIWEAIEQEMYKPSNRQLSVIPMANGGICRG' A
#
# COMPACT_ATOMS: atom_id res chain seq x y z
N MET A 1 -0.47 -22.43 -1.39
CA MET A 1 -0.46 -20.95 -1.28
C MET A 1 -1.54 -20.42 -2.22
N ASN A 2 -2.74 -20.16 -1.71
CA ASN A 2 -3.77 -19.48 -2.49
C ASN A 2 -3.42 -18.00 -2.55
N LYS A 3 -3.43 -17.41 -3.75
CA LYS A 3 -3.38 -15.95 -3.92
C LYS A 3 -4.80 -15.49 -4.21
N THR A 4 -5.40 -14.82 -3.23
CA THR A 4 -6.76 -14.33 -3.34
C THR A 4 -6.74 -13.04 -4.16
N LEU A 5 -7.27 -13.11 -5.38
CA LEU A 5 -7.42 -11.96 -6.25
C LEU A 5 -8.70 -11.23 -5.89
N LEU A 6 -8.55 -9.98 -5.49
CA LEU A 6 -9.65 -9.09 -5.11
C LEU A 6 -9.73 -7.92 -6.09
N THR A 7 -10.95 -7.47 -6.35
CA THR A 7 -11.21 -6.17 -6.96
C THR A 7 -10.98 -5.04 -5.94
N ALA A 8 -10.94 -3.79 -6.43
CA ALA A 8 -10.81 -2.63 -5.54
C ALA A 8 -11.97 -2.53 -4.53
N ASP A 9 -13.17 -2.92 -4.93
CA ASP A 9 -14.37 -2.86 -4.09
C ASP A 9 -14.36 -3.94 -3.01
N GLU A 10 -14.00 -5.17 -3.35
CA GLU A 10 -13.85 -6.26 -2.36
C GLU A 10 -12.71 -5.98 -1.37
N LEU A 11 -11.61 -5.42 -1.87
CA LEU A 11 -10.49 -5.01 -1.02
C LEU A 11 -10.89 -3.86 -0.08
N ALA A 12 -11.69 -2.92 -0.59
CA ALA A 12 -12.25 -1.80 0.18
C ALA A 12 -13.11 -2.28 1.36
N GLU A 13 -13.98 -3.25 1.15
CA GLU A 13 -14.79 -3.85 2.22
C GLU A 13 -13.93 -4.51 3.30
N ARG A 14 -12.84 -5.17 2.90
CA ARG A 14 -12.00 -5.95 3.80
C ARG A 14 -11.12 -5.10 4.71
N ILE A 15 -10.53 -4.03 4.17
CA ILE A 15 -9.64 -3.12 4.93
C ILE A 15 -10.42 -1.89 5.44
N LYS A 16 -11.68 -1.74 5.00
CA LYS A 16 -12.56 -0.60 5.31
C LYS A 16 -12.03 0.74 4.78
N PHE A 17 -11.41 0.71 3.60
CA PHE A 17 -11.06 1.91 2.83
C PHE A 17 -12.05 2.11 1.67
N SER A 18 -12.00 3.27 1.01
CA SER A 18 -12.76 3.46 -0.23
C SER A 18 -11.98 2.91 -1.43
N ALA A 19 -12.69 2.33 -2.40
CA ALA A 19 -12.10 1.85 -3.64
C ALA A 19 -11.36 2.96 -4.42
N ALA A 20 -11.87 4.20 -4.35
CA ALA A 20 -11.20 5.37 -4.90
C ALA A 20 -9.84 5.63 -4.23
N TYR A 21 -9.77 5.56 -2.89
CA TYR A 21 -8.52 5.77 -2.17
C TYR A 21 -7.50 4.65 -2.45
N ILE A 22 -7.95 3.41 -2.59
CA ILE A 22 -7.10 2.28 -2.99
C ILE A 22 -6.49 2.54 -4.38
N ASN A 23 -7.30 2.92 -5.36
CA ASN A 23 -6.86 3.09 -6.75
C ASN A 23 -6.02 4.35 -7.01
N HIS A 24 -6.31 5.46 -6.32
CA HIS A 24 -5.63 6.74 -6.57
C HIS A 24 -4.56 7.07 -5.52
N GLY A 25 -4.76 6.63 -4.28
CA GLY A 25 -3.83 6.82 -3.17
C GLY A 25 -2.85 5.66 -3.06
N LEU A 26 -3.30 4.54 -2.48
CA LEU A 26 -2.43 3.42 -2.10
C LEU A 26 -1.71 2.79 -3.29
N LYS A 27 -2.38 2.70 -4.45
CA LYS A 27 -1.79 2.16 -5.67
C LYS A 27 -0.52 2.90 -6.12
N ASN A 28 -0.46 4.21 -5.93
CA ASN A 28 0.68 5.02 -6.39
C ASN A 28 1.77 5.19 -5.33
N THR A 29 1.44 4.96 -4.05
CA THR A 29 2.36 5.25 -2.93
C THR A 29 2.92 3.99 -2.28
N VAL A 30 2.11 2.93 -2.17
CA VAL A 30 2.44 1.75 -1.37
C VAL A 30 2.48 0.48 -2.22
N PHE A 31 1.56 0.34 -3.18
CA PHE A 31 1.43 -0.90 -3.94
C PHE A 31 2.33 -0.94 -5.17
N LEU A 32 3.01 -2.07 -5.34
CA LEU A 32 3.89 -2.36 -6.47
C LEU A 32 3.20 -3.28 -7.47
N GLU A 33 3.34 -2.96 -8.75
CA GLU A 33 2.85 -3.80 -9.85
C GLU A 33 3.60 -5.14 -9.86
N GLY A 34 2.86 -6.24 -10.06
CA GLY A 34 3.37 -7.61 -10.02
C GLY A 34 3.46 -8.23 -8.62
N THR A 35 3.48 -7.41 -7.56
CA THR A 35 3.51 -7.87 -6.16
C THR A 35 2.17 -7.70 -5.46
N HIS A 36 1.68 -6.46 -5.36
CA HIS A 36 0.44 -6.11 -4.64
C HIS A 36 -0.76 -6.07 -5.57
N TYR A 37 -0.55 -5.72 -6.84
CA TYR A 37 -1.60 -5.74 -7.84
C TYR A 37 -1.10 -6.24 -9.19
N ILE A 38 -2.03 -6.74 -10.00
CA ILE A 38 -1.79 -7.23 -11.35
C ILE A 38 -2.79 -6.61 -12.32
N ARG A 39 -2.35 -6.44 -13.57
CA ARG A 39 -3.21 -6.07 -14.70
C ARG A 39 -3.33 -7.27 -15.64
N PRO A 40 -4.33 -8.13 -15.47
CA PRO A 40 -4.46 -9.31 -16.33
C PRO A 40 -4.82 -8.88 -17.75
N PHE A 41 -4.27 -9.62 -18.73
CA PHE A 41 -4.55 -9.48 -20.17
C PHE A 41 -4.28 -8.09 -20.77
N GLY A 42 -3.40 -7.29 -20.16
CA GLY A 42 -3.09 -5.93 -20.64
C GLY A 42 -4.28 -4.97 -20.58
N GLY A 43 -5.34 -5.35 -19.85
CA GLY A 43 -6.56 -4.57 -19.74
C GLY A 43 -6.41 -3.40 -18.76
N ARG A 44 -7.45 -2.56 -18.74
CA ARG A 44 -7.58 -1.45 -17.79
C ARG A 44 -7.96 -1.91 -16.38
N LYS A 45 -8.50 -3.13 -16.26
CA LYS A 45 -8.93 -3.70 -14.97
C LYS A 45 -7.71 -4.15 -14.16
N VAL A 46 -7.74 -3.83 -12.88
CA VAL A 46 -6.66 -4.15 -11.93
C VAL A 46 -7.23 -5.07 -10.87
N PHE A 47 -6.47 -6.11 -10.53
CA PHE A 47 -6.76 -6.98 -9.39
C PHE A 47 -5.65 -6.87 -8.36
N TYR A 48 -6.02 -7.03 -7.11
CA TYR A 48 -5.15 -6.92 -5.96
C TYR A 48 -4.94 -8.30 -5.34
N ILE A 49 -3.74 -8.56 -4.85
CA ILE A 49 -3.39 -9.82 -4.18
C ILE A 49 -3.47 -9.58 -2.68
N TRP A 50 -4.46 -10.18 -2.02
CA TRP A 50 -4.72 -9.98 -0.59
C TRP A 50 -3.48 -10.25 0.26
N GLU A 51 -2.82 -11.39 0.03
CA GLU A 51 -1.72 -11.86 0.87
C GLU A 51 -0.52 -10.89 0.81
N ALA A 52 -0.25 -10.31 -0.36
CA ALA A 52 0.81 -9.32 -0.51
C ALA A 52 0.48 -8.00 0.19
N ILE A 53 -0.78 -7.57 0.11
CA ILE A 53 -1.25 -6.34 0.77
C ILE A 53 -1.27 -6.49 2.28
N GLU A 54 -1.72 -7.64 2.78
CA GLU A 54 -1.71 -7.97 4.19
C GLU A 54 -0.28 -7.88 4.75
N GLN A 55 0.69 -8.51 4.07
CA GLN A 55 2.10 -8.40 4.46
C GLN A 55 2.61 -6.95 4.46
N GLU A 56 2.19 -6.14 3.49
CA GLU A 56 2.56 -4.71 3.43
C GLU A 56 1.95 -3.90 4.57
N MET A 57 0.76 -4.26 5.05
CA MET A 57 0.13 -3.60 6.20
C MET A 57 0.84 -3.90 7.52
N TYR A 58 1.37 -5.11 7.67
CA TYR A 58 2.13 -5.49 8.86
C TYR A 58 3.56 -4.96 8.84
N LYS A 59 4.08 -4.51 7.69
CA LYS A 59 5.36 -3.81 7.67
C LYS A 59 5.22 -2.50 8.44
N PRO A 60 6.12 -2.20 9.39
CA PRO A 60 6.13 -0.90 10.02
C PRO A 60 6.29 0.13 8.91
N SER A 61 5.34 1.06 8.81
CA SER A 61 5.51 2.23 7.95
C SER A 61 6.76 2.92 8.44
N ASN A 62 7.87 2.76 7.73
CA ASN A 62 9.05 3.57 7.90
C ASN A 62 8.69 4.94 7.33
N ARG A 63 7.68 5.59 7.93
CA ARG A 63 7.56 7.03 7.96
C ARG A 63 8.85 7.40 8.63
N GLN A 64 9.88 7.62 7.81
CA GLN A 64 11.13 8.20 8.25
C GLN A 64 10.66 9.37 9.08
N LEU A 65 10.76 9.24 10.41
CA LEU A 65 10.85 10.39 11.27
C LEU A 65 12.00 11.12 10.61
N SER A 66 11.68 12.15 9.84
CA SER A 66 12.67 13.04 9.27
C SER A 66 13.28 13.66 10.51
N VAL A 67 14.26 12.98 11.08
CA VAL A 67 15.19 13.53 12.02
C VAL A 67 15.91 14.55 11.16
N ILE A 68 15.38 15.77 11.15
CA ILE A 68 16.08 16.92 10.60
C ILE A 68 17.33 16.97 11.48
N PRO A 69 18.51 16.64 10.95
CA PRO A 69 19.72 16.80 11.72
C PRO A 69 19.82 18.31 11.92
N MET A 70 19.61 18.79 13.14
CA MET A 70 20.00 20.15 13.47
C MET A 70 21.48 20.27 13.11
N ALA A 71 21.91 21.41 12.57
CA ALA A 71 23.31 21.62 12.15
C ALA A 71 24.34 21.32 13.27
N ASN A 72 23.90 21.20 14.53
CA ASN A 72 24.66 20.81 15.71
C ASN A 72 24.26 19.45 16.35
N GLY A 73 23.58 18.54 15.64
CA GLY A 73 23.33 17.16 16.10
C GLY A 73 22.29 16.99 17.23
N GLY A 74 21.51 18.02 17.55
CA GLY A 74 20.43 17.93 18.55
C GLY A 74 19.13 17.33 17.99
N ILE A 75 18.37 16.63 18.84
CA ILE A 75 17.06 16.03 18.52
C ILE A 75 15.96 16.82 19.23
N CYS A 76 15.03 17.42 18.50
CA CYS A 76 13.85 18.06 19.07
C CYS A 76 12.81 17.00 19.49
N ARG A 77 12.47 16.98 20.78
CA ARG A 77 11.33 16.21 21.32
C ARG A 77 10.19 17.20 21.53
N GLY A 78 9.21 17.17 20.62
CA GLY A 78 7.90 17.80 20.84
C GLY A 78 7.06 16.97 21.77
#